data_AF-A0A9Q1A8H2-F1
#
_entry.id   AF-A0A9Q1A8H2-F1
#
_cell.length_a   1.000
_cell.length_b   1.000
_cell.length_c   1.000
_cell.angle_alpha   90.00
_cell.angle_beta   90.00
_cell.angle_gamma   90.00
#
_symmetry.space_group_name_H-M   'P 1'
#
loop_
_entity.id
_entity.type
_entity.pdbx_description
1 polymer ?
#
loop_
_entity_poly.entity_id
_entity_poly.type
_entity_poly.pdbx_seq_one_letter_code
_entity_poly.pdbx_strand_id
1 'polypeptide(L)'
;MASHVVGYPHIGDLEKVAADLSKSNDHFIDAEWVPDVKLPYAFYKAGREYMEAKASRKSSPGVTYEAVQKAAAALKGSDHRRATNVSARLDAQQKKLNFHLLPTSIIGSFPQTMELRKVRREYKAKKISEDDYVKAIEEEIREFVEFQEELGINVLVHGEPERNDMVEYFGKVPSTEEIADGINKMLAVLETIQVHPDCGLKNKILRSQLVNAK
;
A
#
# COMPACT_ATOMS: atom_id res chain seq x y z
N MET A 1 12.77 -43.03 1.69
CA MET A 1 12.25 -42.71 3.03
C MET A 1 10.94 -41.94 2.84
N ALA A 2 9.81 -42.61 3.02
CA ALA A 2 8.49 -42.03 2.78
C ALA A 2 8.05 -41.25 4.02
N SER A 3 7.96 -39.92 3.89
CA SER A 3 7.38 -39.02 4.89
C SER A 3 5.91 -39.38 5.10
N HIS A 4 5.61 -40.06 6.20
CA HIS A 4 4.24 -40.25 6.68
C HIS A 4 3.71 -38.89 7.13
N VAL A 5 2.96 -38.23 6.25
CA VAL A 5 2.09 -37.12 6.64
C VAL A 5 0.88 -37.75 7.32
N VAL A 6 0.92 -37.81 8.66
CA VAL A 6 -0.22 -38.24 9.47
C VAL A 6 -1.34 -37.21 9.24
N GLY A 7 -2.41 -37.64 8.58
CA GLY A 7 -3.60 -36.82 8.35
C GLY A 7 -4.28 -36.48 9.68
N TYR A 8 -4.64 -35.21 9.85
CA TYR A 8 -5.45 -34.77 10.98
C TYR A 8 -6.87 -35.37 10.90
N PRO A 9 -7.50 -35.73 12.03
CA PRO A 9 -8.82 -36.36 12.03
C PRO A 9 -9.91 -35.48 11.43
N HIS A 10 -10.90 -36.13 10.81
CA HIS A 10 -12.04 -35.49 10.17
C HIS A 10 -12.95 -34.79 11.19
N ILE A 11 -13.45 -33.62 10.83
CA ILE A 11 -14.30 -32.73 11.65
C ILE A 11 -15.56 -33.42 12.22
N GLY A 12 -16.06 -34.47 11.56
CA GLY A 12 -17.33 -35.13 11.88
C GLY A 12 -17.34 -36.02 13.12
N ASP A 13 -16.19 -36.55 13.56
CA ASP A 13 -16.15 -37.47 14.72
C ASP A 13 -16.15 -36.73 16.07
N LEU A 14 -15.96 -35.40 16.04
CA LEU A 14 -15.68 -34.56 17.22
C LEU A 14 -16.91 -33.88 17.83
N GLU A 15 -18.07 -33.91 17.17
CA GLU A 15 -19.34 -33.35 17.72
C GLU A 15 -19.88 -34.19 18.89
N LYS A 16 -19.62 -35.51 18.90
CA LYS A 16 -20.05 -36.40 19.98
C LYS A 16 -19.31 -36.13 21.29
N VAL A 17 -18.04 -35.75 21.23
CA VAL A 17 -17.22 -35.45 22.42
C VAL A 17 -17.64 -34.12 23.07
N ALA A 18 -18.15 -33.17 22.30
CA ALA A 18 -18.56 -31.85 22.80
C ALA A 18 -19.85 -31.88 23.64
N ALA A 19 -20.78 -32.81 23.38
CA ALA A 19 -22.06 -32.89 24.09
C ALA A 19 -21.90 -33.34 25.55
N ASP A 20 -20.92 -34.20 25.85
CA ASP A 20 -20.74 -34.79 27.18
C ASP A 20 -19.92 -33.92 28.16
N LEU A 21 -19.21 -32.89 27.68
CA LEU A 21 -18.16 -32.18 28.46
C LEU A 21 -18.55 -30.79 28.99
N SER A 22 -19.83 -30.42 28.94
CA SER A 22 -20.32 -29.08 29.35
C SER A 22 -20.23 -28.75 30.86
N LYS A 23 -19.56 -29.56 31.70
CA LYS A 23 -19.69 -29.44 33.17
C LYS A 23 -18.42 -29.31 34.04
N SER A 24 -17.19 -29.28 33.51
CA SER A 24 -16.02 -28.96 34.35
C SER A 24 -14.75 -28.67 33.53
N ASN A 25 -13.97 -27.64 33.92
CA ASN A 25 -12.68 -27.28 33.32
C ASN A 25 -11.50 -28.15 33.79
N ASP A 26 -11.69 -29.08 34.74
CA ASP A 26 -10.61 -29.90 35.34
C ASP A 26 -10.49 -31.30 34.71
N HIS A 27 -10.88 -31.46 33.44
CA HIS A 27 -10.96 -32.79 32.80
C HIS A 27 -9.84 -32.99 31.79
N PHE A 28 -9.29 -34.20 31.78
CA PHE A 28 -8.34 -34.62 30.76
C PHE A 28 -9.07 -35.50 29.74
N ILE A 29 -8.82 -35.29 28.45
CA ILE A 29 -9.34 -36.08 27.33
C ILE A 29 -8.23 -36.99 26.83
N ASP A 30 -8.56 -38.24 26.51
CA ASP A 30 -7.64 -39.15 25.85
C ASP A 30 -7.31 -38.64 24.43
N ALA A 31 -6.01 -38.48 24.13
CA ALA A 31 -5.58 -38.05 22.81
C ALA A 31 -5.74 -39.23 21.82
N GLU A 32 -6.73 -39.16 20.93
CA GLU A 32 -7.03 -40.23 19.95
C GLU A 32 -5.83 -40.64 19.07
N TRP A 33 -4.81 -39.78 18.94
CA TRP A 33 -3.61 -40.00 18.13
C TRP A 33 -2.37 -40.43 18.93
N VAL A 34 -2.41 -40.46 20.26
CA VAL A 34 -1.34 -41.00 21.11
C VAL A 34 -1.97 -41.85 22.23
N PRO A 35 -1.86 -43.18 22.17
CA PRO A 35 -2.32 -44.05 23.24
C PRO A 35 -1.71 -43.62 24.59
N ASP A 36 -2.52 -43.66 25.64
CA ASP A 36 -2.12 -43.39 27.03
C ASP A 36 -1.71 -41.95 27.38
N VAL A 37 -1.89 -40.99 26.46
CA VAL A 37 -1.69 -39.56 26.76
C VAL A 37 -3.03 -38.88 26.97
N LYS A 38 -3.21 -38.31 28.17
CA LYS A 38 -4.38 -37.48 28.49
C LYS A 38 -4.02 -36.00 28.41
N LEU A 39 -4.75 -35.24 27.61
CA LEU A 39 -4.57 -33.79 27.46
C LEU A 39 -5.60 -33.04 28.30
N PRO A 40 -5.24 -31.98 29.04
CA PRO A 40 -6.24 -31.15 29.69
C PRO A 40 -7.22 -30.59 28.67
N TYR A 41 -8.51 -30.55 29.02
CA TYR A 41 -9.61 -30.09 28.17
C TYR A 41 -9.35 -28.69 27.61
N ALA A 42 -8.70 -27.83 28.39
CA ALA A 42 -8.25 -26.51 27.94
C ALA A 42 -7.33 -26.55 26.71
N PHE A 43 -6.39 -27.51 26.63
CA PHE A 43 -5.51 -27.69 25.46
C PHE A 43 -6.28 -28.22 24.25
N TYR A 44 -7.21 -29.16 24.46
CA TYR A 44 -8.07 -29.66 23.40
C TYR A 44 -8.98 -28.56 22.82
N LYS A 45 -9.62 -27.78 23.70
CA LYS A 45 -10.46 -26.64 23.32
C LYS A 45 -9.65 -25.57 22.57
N ALA A 46 -8.45 -25.23 23.04
CA ALA A 46 -7.57 -24.30 22.34
C ALA A 46 -7.16 -24.82 20.94
N GLY A 47 -6.91 -26.13 20.81
CA GLY A 47 -6.65 -26.78 19.52
C GLY A 47 -7.84 -26.67 18.55
N ARG A 48 -9.06 -26.88 19.05
CA ARG A 48 -10.31 -26.69 18.29
C ARG A 48 -10.48 -25.24 17.83
N GLU A 49 -10.37 -24.28 18.74
CA GLU A 49 -10.48 -22.85 18.44
C GLU A 49 -9.42 -22.41 17.40
N TYR A 50 -8.19 -22.92 17.50
CA TYR A 50 -7.14 -22.69 16.51
C TYR A 50 -7.51 -23.23 15.12
N MET A 51 -8.03 -24.46 15.04
CA MET A 51 -8.41 -25.09 13.78
C MET A 51 -9.59 -24.36 13.13
N GLU A 52 -10.58 -23.94 13.93
CA GLU A 52 -11.70 -23.12 13.49
C GLU A 52 -11.24 -21.75 12.98
N ALA A 53 -10.33 -21.07 13.70
CA ALA A 53 -9.75 -19.81 13.25
C ALA A 53 -8.96 -19.94 11.94
N LYS A 54 -8.19 -21.03 11.79
CA LYS A 54 -7.44 -21.33 10.56
C LYS A 54 -8.36 -21.60 9.38
N ALA A 55 -9.44 -22.37 9.58
CA ALA A 55 -10.45 -22.63 8.56
C ALA A 55 -11.18 -21.35 8.17
N SER A 56 -11.61 -20.55 9.15
CA SER A 56 -12.27 -19.26 8.95
C SER A 56 -11.40 -18.28 8.15
N ARG A 57 -10.10 -18.18 8.45
CA ARG A 57 -9.17 -17.36 7.67
C ARG A 57 -9.08 -17.83 6.21
N LYS A 58 -9.04 -19.15 5.96
CA LYS A 58 -8.92 -19.70 4.61
C LYS A 58 -10.15 -19.39 3.74
N SER A 59 -11.34 -19.36 4.33
CA SER A 59 -12.59 -19.01 3.64
C SER A 59 -12.91 -17.51 3.65
N SER A 60 -12.05 -16.67 4.24
CA SER A 60 -12.32 -15.24 4.35
C SER A 60 -12.24 -14.55 2.98
N PRO A 61 -13.25 -13.73 2.62
CA PRO A 61 -13.21 -12.92 1.40
C PRO A 61 -11.98 -12.01 1.30
N GLY A 62 -11.39 -11.63 2.45
CA GLY A 62 -10.17 -10.82 2.51
C GLY A 62 -8.87 -11.56 2.17
N VAL A 63 -8.93 -12.88 1.94
CA VAL A 63 -7.73 -13.71 1.68
C VAL A 63 -7.67 -14.16 0.21
N THR A 64 -8.82 -14.28 -0.46
CA THR A 64 -8.90 -14.74 -1.85
C THR A 64 -9.57 -13.71 -2.75
N TYR A 65 -8.76 -13.03 -3.57
CA TYR A 65 -9.23 -12.08 -4.58
C TYR A 65 -8.95 -12.61 -5.98
N GLU A 66 -9.99 -13.13 -6.64
CA GLU A 66 -9.86 -13.76 -7.97
C GLU A 66 -9.30 -12.79 -9.03
N ALA A 67 -9.73 -11.52 -8.99
CA ALA A 67 -9.23 -10.49 -9.90
C ALA A 67 -7.71 -10.27 -9.75
N VAL A 68 -7.20 -10.25 -8.51
CA VAL A 68 -5.77 -10.10 -8.23
C VAL A 68 -4.99 -11.34 -8.69
N GLN A 69 -5.54 -12.53 -8.45
CA GLN A 69 -4.92 -13.78 -8.91
C GLN A 69 -4.83 -13.85 -10.44
N LYS A 70 -5.91 -13.47 -11.14
CA LYS A 70 -5.92 -13.38 -12.61
C LYS A 70 -4.92 -12.35 -13.11
N ALA A 71 -4.88 -11.16 -12.51
CA ALA A 71 -3.92 -10.12 -12.88
C ALA A 71 -2.48 -10.58 -12.68
N ALA A 72 -2.17 -11.21 -11.54
CA ALA A 72 -0.84 -11.73 -11.26
C ALA A 72 -0.44 -12.85 -12.22
N ALA A 73 -1.36 -13.77 -12.56
CA ALA A 73 -1.13 -14.84 -13.52
C ALA A 73 -0.97 -14.32 -14.97
N ALA A 74 -1.55 -13.16 -15.29
CA ALA A 74 -1.47 -12.55 -16.62
C ALA A 74 -0.17 -11.77 -16.86
N LEU A 75 0.67 -11.56 -15.82
CA LEU A 75 1.94 -10.87 -15.94
C LEU A 75 2.88 -11.60 -16.91
N LYS A 76 3.39 -10.86 -17.90
CA LYS A 76 4.36 -11.35 -18.88
C LYS A 76 5.77 -10.97 -18.43
N GLY A 77 6.77 -11.75 -18.85
CA GLY A 77 8.17 -11.41 -18.57
C GLY A 77 8.61 -10.04 -19.12
N SER A 78 7.91 -9.52 -20.13
CA SER A 78 8.08 -8.16 -20.66
C SER A 78 7.65 -7.07 -19.70
N ASP A 79 6.68 -7.33 -18.81
CA ASP A 79 6.08 -6.29 -17.95
C ASP A 79 7.08 -5.77 -16.91
N HIS A 80 8.14 -6.54 -16.65
CA HIS A 80 9.26 -6.15 -15.79
C HIS A 80 10.38 -5.41 -16.52
N ARG A 81 10.21 -5.15 -17.83
CA ARG A 81 11.21 -4.53 -18.68
C ARG A 81 10.62 -3.37 -19.46
N ARG A 82 11.41 -2.31 -19.55
CA ARG A 82 11.10 -1.18 -20.42
C ARG A 82 11.32 -1.60 -21.87
N ALA A 83 10.43 -1.18 -22.76
CA ALA A 83 10.51 -1.53 -24.18
C ALA A 83 11.77 -0.94 -24.87
N THR A 84 12.24 0.20 -24.38
CA THR A 84 13.41 0.92 -24.88
C THR A 84 14.67 0.51 -24.12
N ASN A 85 15.81 0.45 -24.81
CA ASN A 85 17.11 0.23 -24.16
C ASN A 85 17.58 1.50 -23.43
N VAL A 86 18.56 1.35 -22.53
CA VAL A 86 19.04 2.46 -21.68
C VAL A 86 19.57 3.64 -22.52
N SER A 87 20.37 3.37 -23.55
CA SER A 87 20.99 4.42 -24.40
C SER A 87 19.94 5.29 -25.07
N ALA A 88 18.94 4.68 -25.72
CA ALA A 88 17.89 5.42 -26.41
C ALA A 88 17.07 6.29 -25.45
N ARG A 89 16.88 5.83 -24.20
CA ARG A 89 16.20 6.61 -23.17
C ARG A 89 17.02 7.78 -22.68
N LEU A 90 18.32 7.58 -22.45
CA LEU A 90 19.21 8.65 -22.04
C LEU A 90 19.24 9.77 -23.09
N ASP A 91 19.32 9.41 -24.38
CA ASP A 91 19.29 10.39 -25.47
C ASP A 91 17.98 11.18 -25.51
N ALA A 92 16.84 10.51 -25.34
CA ALA A 92 15.53 11.15 -25.29
C ALA A 92 15.36 12.06 -24.06
N GLN A 93 15.80 11.58 -22.89
CA GLN A 93 15.74 12.32 -21.63
C GLN A 93 16.66 13.55 -21.67
N GLN A 94 17.87 13.43 -22.18
CA GLN A 94 18.80 14.55 -22.31
C GLN A 94 18.24 15.63 -23.25
N LYS A 95 17.66 15.24 -24.38
CA LYS A 95 17.00 16.19 -25.30
C LYS A 95 15.81 16.91 -24.67
N LYS A 96 15.02 16.20 -23.85
CA LYS A 96 13.81 16.76 -23.22
C LYS A 96 14.12 17.65 -22.01
N LEU A 97 15.00 17.19 -21.14
CA LEU A 97 15.32 17.85 -19.87
C LEU A 97 16.39 18.92 -20.04
N ASN A 98 17.29 18.74 -21.00
CA ASN A 98 18.35 19.68 -21.34
C ASN A 98 19.18 20.15 -20.13
N PHE A 99 19.48 19.22 -19.23
CA PHE A 99 20.27 19.54 -18.03
C PHE A 99 21.77 19.65 -18.35
N HIS A 100 22.44 20.46 -17.54
CA HIS A 100 23.91 20.51 -17.51
C HIS A 100 24.51 19.18 -17.07
N LEU A 101 25.84 19.04 -17.19
CA LEU A 101 26.54 17.77 -16.91
C LEU A 101 26.33 17.23 -15.49
N LEU A 102 26.15 18.12 -14.51
CA LEU A 102 25.94 17.77 -13.10
C LEU A 102 24.61 18.32 -12.60
N PRO A 103 23.47 17.66 -12.92
CA PRO A 103 22.17 18.09 -12.43
C PRO A 103 22.05 17.83 -10.92
N THR A 104 21.44 18.76 -10.21
CA THR A 104 21.17 18.68 -8.78
C THR A 104 19.70 18.34 -8.51
N SER A 105 19.46 17.58 -7.45
CA SER A 105 18.13 17.24 -6.95
C SER A 105 18.20 16.90 -5.47
N ILE A 106 17.04 16.89 -4.82
CA ILE A 106 16.85 16.48 -3.44
C ILE A 106 15.99 15.22 -3.43
N ILE A 107 16.17 14.36 -2.43
CA ILE A 107 15.40 13.13 -2.30
C ILE A 107 14.22 13.37 -1.35
N GLY A 108 13.00 13.23 -1.88
CA GLY A 108 11.79 12.94 -1.09
C GLY A 108 11.31 14.06 -0.17
N SER A 109 11.12 13.71 1.11
CA SER A 109 10.41 14.50 2.11
C SER A 109 11.17 15.74 2.58
N PHE A 110 10.44 16.82 2.82
CA PHE A 110 10.95 18.01 3.50
C PHE A 110 10.58 18.02 4.99
N PRO A 111 11.29 18.76 5.87
CA PRO A 111 10.96 18.80 7.29
C PRO A 111 9.51 19.18 7.55
N GLN A 112 8.80 18.32 8.28
CA GLN A 112 7.41 18.59 8.64
C GLN A 112 7.34 19.62 9.76
N THR A 113 6.75 20.77 9.45
CA THR A 113 6.51 21.86 10.40
C THR A 113 5.46 21.45 11.45
N MET A 114 5.46 22.14 12.59
CA MET A 114 4.45 21.94 13.63
C MET A 114 3.04 22.33 13.13
N GLU A 115 2.96 23.34 12.26
CA GLU A 115 1.71 23.78 11.65
C GLU A 115 1.15 22.72 10.68
N LEU A 116 1.99 22.15 9.81
CA LEU A 116 1.58 21.06 8.93
C LEU A 116 1.05 19.86 9.71
N ARG A 117 1.74 19.48 10.80
CA ARG A 117 1.26 18.39 11.69
C ARG A 117 -0.09 18.72 12.34
N LYS A 118 -0.31 19.99 12.71
CA LYS A 118 -1.57 20.46 13.29
C LYS A 118 -2.70 20.42 12.26
N VAL A 119 -2.50 20.99 11.07
CA VAL A 119 -3.47 20.99 9.96
C VAL A 119 -3.93 19.55 9.64
N ARG A 120 -2.98 18.62 9.54
CA ARG A 120 -3.28 17.21 9.25
C ARG A 120 -4.07 16.53 10.35
N ARG A 121 -3.73 16.79 11.61
CA ARG A 121 -4.48 16.28 12.77
C ARG A 121 -5.91 16.85 12.80
N GLU A 122 -6.07 18.12 12.50
CA GLU A 122 -7.39 18.77 12.45
C GLU A 122 -8.24 18.24 11.30
N TYR A 123 -7.65 17.98 10.13
CA TYR A 123 -8.33 17.32 9.02
C TYR A 123 -8.73 15.88 9.35
N LYS A 124 -7.82 15.06 9.91
CA LYS A 124 -8.15 13.70 10.39
C LYS A 124 -9.27 13.71 11.44
N ALA A 125 -9.34 14.77 12.26
CA ALA A 125 -10.40 14.97 13.25
C ALA A 125 -11.67 15.64 12.70
N LYS A 126 -11.77 15.86 11.38
CA LYS A 126 -12.90 16.52 10.69
C LYS A 126 -13.23 17.92 11.23
N LYS A 127 -12.21 18.64 11.71
CA LYS A 127 -12.36 20.00 12.27
C LYS A 127 -12.19 21.11 11.23
N ILE A 128 -11.51 20.80 10.12
CA ILE A 128 -11.35 21.68 8.96
C ILE A 128 -11.93 21.00 7.73
N SER A 129 -12.32 21.80 6.74
CA SER A 129 -12.83 21.28 5.47
C SER A 129 -11.72 20.63 4.64
N GLU A 130 -12.09 19.82 3.65
CA GLU A 130 -11.14 19.28 2.67
C GLU A 130 -10.51 20.40 1.85
N ASP A 131 -11.28 21.43 1.47
CA ASP A 131 -10.77 22.59 0.73
C ASP A 131 -9.72 23.35 1.53
N ASP A 132 -9.92 23.54 2.84
CA ASP A 132 -8.95 24.21 3.70
C ASP A 132 -7.69 23.36 3.87
N TYR A 133 -7.84 22.04 3.99
CA TYR A 133 -6.71 21.11 4.05
C TYR A 133 -5.89 21.15 2.76
N VAL A 134 -6.54 21.05 1.59
CA VAL A 134 -5.87 21.10 0.28
C VAL A 134 -5.12 22.42 0.10
N LYS A 135 -5.74 23.56 0.42
CA LYS A 135 -5.08 24.87 0.33
C LYS A 135 -3.82 24.95 1.20
N ALA A 136 -3.88 24.46 2.44
CA ALA A 136 -2.72 24.45 3.33
C ALA A 136 -1.59 23.56 2.80
N ILE A 137 -1.91 22.41 2.22
CA ILE A 137 -0.92 21.54 1.57
C ILE A 137 -0.33 22.18 0.31
N GLU A 138 -1.16 22.84 -0.51
CA GLU A 138 -0.70 23.56 -1.71
C GLU A 138 0.25 24.71 -1.38
N GLU A 139 0.01 25.44 -0.29
CA GLU A 139 0.90 26.52 0.16
C GLU A 139 2.26 25.97 0.61
N GLU A 140 2.29 24.92 1.42
CA GLU A 140 3.54 24.26 1.85
C GLU A 140 4.35 23.72 0.66
N ILE A 141 3.66 23.15 -0.35
CA ILE A 141 4.32 22.71 -1.60
C ILE A 141 4.89 23.91 -2.35
N ARG A 142 4.14 25.03 -2.43
CA ARG A 142 4.59 26.24 -3.12
C ARG A 142 5.86 26.80 -2.47
N GLU A 143 5.83 27.04 -1.16
CA GLU A 143 6.98 27.57 -0.42
C GLU A 143 8.23 26.69 -0.61
N PHE A 144 8.05 25.37 -0.56
CA PHE A 144 9.17 24.45 -0.74
C PHE A 144 9.69 24.40 -2.19
N VAL A 145 8.81 24.54 -3.19
CA VAL A 145 9.21 24.64 -4.59
C VAL A 145 9.97 25.94 -4.85
N GLU A 146 9.47 27.07 -4.35
CA GLU A 146 10.14 28.38 -4.47
C GLU A 146 11.53 28.35 -3.82
N PHE A 147 11.65 27.75 -2.64
CA PHE A 147 12.95 27.55 -1.99
C PHE A 147 13.94 26.73 -2.83
N GLN A 148 13.50 25.67 -3.51
CA GLN A 148 14.36 24.87 -4.38
C GLN A 148 14.77 25.64 -5.65
N GLU A 149 13.88 26.47 -6.19
CA GLU A 149 14.18 27.35 -7.32
C GLU A 149 15.23 28.41 -6.94
N GLU A 150 15.12 29.02 -5.77
CA GLU A 150 16.12 29.96 -5.23
C GLU A 150 17.50 29.31 -5.06
N LEU A 151 17.54 28.03 -4.66
CA LEU A 151 18.78 27.25 -4.56
C LEU A 151 19.34 26.77 -5.91
N GLY A 152 18.61 26.98 -7.01
CA GLY A 152 19.02 26.53 -8.34
C GLY A 152 19.00 25.00 -8.52
N ILE A 153 18.10 24.30 -7.82
CA ILE A 153 17.91 22.85 -7.98
C ILE A 153 17.31 22.53 -9.36
N ASN A 154 17.84 21.52 -10.05
CA ASN A 154 17.39 21.21 -11.42
C ASN A 154 16.15 20.32 -11.47
N VAL A 155 16.04 19.34 -10.57
CA VAL A 155 14.88 18.45 -10.47
C VAL A 155 14.23 18.64 -9.12
N LEU A 156 13.05 19.25 -9.14
CA LEU A 156 12.30 19.64 -7.95
C LEU A 156 11.47 18.49 -7.41
N VAL A 157 11.23 18.51 -6.10
CA VAL A 157 10.32 17.58 -5.39
C VAL A 157 9.30 18.38 -4.58
N HIS A 158 8.12 17.80 -4.31
CA HIS A 158 7.05 18.53 -3.60
C HIS A 158 7.12 18.39 -2.07
N GLY A 159 8.07 17.61 -1.54
CA GLY A 159 8.35 17.53 -0.10
C GLY A 159 7.44 16.60 0.70
N GLU A 160 6.44 15.98 0.06
CA GLU A 160 5.50 15.03 0.67
C GLU A 160 4.75 15.52 1.92
N PRO A 161 4.30 16.81 2.00
CA PRO A 161 3.66 17.33 3.21
C PRO A 161 2.34 16.63 3.56
N GLU A 162 1.66 16.04 2.58
CA GLU A 162 0.43 15.29 2.76
C GLU A 162 0.63 13.94 3.49
N ARG A 163 1.86 13.40 3.46
CA ARG A 163 2.16 12.03 3.89
C ARG A 163 2.76 11.97 5.29
N ASN A 164 2.33 11.00 6.08
CA ASN A 164 2.83 10.85 7.47
C ASN A 164 4.00 9.88 7.46
N ASP A 165 3.68 8.70 6.95
CA ASP A 165 4.59 7.61 6.72
C ASP A 165 4.33 7.10 5.29
N MET A 166 5.40 6.71 4.59
CA MET A 166 5.28 6.22 3.22
C MET A 166 4.45 4.94 3.14
N VAL A 167 4.55 4.04 4.12
CA VAL A 167 3.82 2.77 4.13
C VAL A 167 2.37 2.98 4.53
N GLU A 168 2.10 3.75 5.59
CA GLU A 168 0.73 4.06 6.03
C GLU A 168 -0.08 4.75 4.90
N TYR A 169 0.57 5.65 4.15
CA TYR A 169 -0.07 6.39 3.07
C TYR A 169 -0.59 5.47 1.96
N PHE A 170 0.17 4.42 1.58
CA PHE A 170 -0.26 3.44 0.58
C PHE A 170 -0.98 2.22 1.19
N GLY A 171 -0.78 1.96 2.48
CA GLY A 171 -1.30 0.80 3.20
C GLY A 171 -2.78 0.89 3.54
N LYS A 172 -3.39 2.07 3.39
CA LYS A 172 -4.84 2.18 3.29
C LYS A 172 -5.26 1.52 1.98
N VAL A 173 -5.58 0.22 2.01
CA VAL A 173 -6.11 -0.53 0.85
C VAL A 173 -7.39 0.18 0.43
N PRO A 174 -7.38 0.93 -0.68
CA PRO A 174 -8.57 1.63 -1.11
C PRO A 174 -9.59 0.59 -1.59
N SER A 175 -10.89 0.86 -1.43
CA SER A 175 -11.91 0.02 -2.06
C SER A 175 -11.69 -0.03 -3.58
N THR A 176 -12.22 -1.02 -4.27
CA THR A 176 -12.12 -1.09 -5.73
C THR A 176 -12.68 0.18 -6.41
N GLU A 177 -13.67 0.82 -5.79
CA GLU A 177 -14.23 2.10 -6.22
C GLU A 177 -13.26 3.26 -5.99
N GLU A 178 -12.60 3.32 -4.82
CA GLU A 178 -11.57 4.33 -4.53
C GLU A 178 -10.34 4.17 -5.45
N ILE A 179 -9.97 2.92 -5.80
CA ILE A 179 -8.91 2.65 -6.79
C ILE A 179 -9.35 3.13 -8.17
N ALA A 180 -10.57 2.80 -8.60
CA ALA A 180 -11.08 3.21 -9.91
C ALA A 180 -11.21 4.74 -10.02
N ASP A 181 -11.75 5.40 -8.99
CA ASP A 181 -11.84 6.85 -8.89
C ASP A 181 -10.46 7.51 -8.86
N GLY A 182 -9.52 6.94 -8.09
CA GLY A 182 -8.12 7.38 -8.07
C GLY A 182 -7.43 7.24 -9.43
N ILE A 183 -7.66 6.14 -10.16
CA ILE A 183 -7.16 5.94 -11.52
C ILE A 183 -7.77 6.97 -12.48
N ASN A 184 -9.09 7.21 -12.41
CA ASN A 184 -9.76 8.18 -13.29
C ASN A 184 -9.30 9.61 -13.01
N LYS A 185 -9.15 10.00 -11.74
CA LYS A 185 -8.59 11.29 -11.33
C LYS A 185 -7.13 11.42 -11.78
N MET A 186 -6.34 10.35 -11.62
CA MET A 186 -4.97 10.33 -12.11
C MET A 186 -4.94 10.47 -13.63
N LEU A 187 -5.75 9.73 -14.39
CA LEU A 187 -5.83 9.84 -15.85
C LEU A 187 -6.24 11.24 -16.30
N ALA A 188 -7.19 11.89 -15.64
CA ALA A 188 -7.57 13.29 -15.93
C ALA A 188 -6.42 14.29 -15.68
N VAL A 189 -5.60 14.03 -14.65
CA VAL A 189 -4.38 14.81 -14.39
C VAL A 189 -3.28 14.47 -15.41
N LEU A 190 -3.17 13.22 -15.86
CA LEU A 190 -2.24 12.78 -16.90
C LEU A 190 -2.64 13.27 -18.30
N GLU A 191 -3.90 13.59 -18.54
CA GLU A 191 -4.34 14.26 -19.79
C GLU A 191 -3.88 15.72 -19.84
N THR A 192 -3.70 16.35 -18.68
CA THR A 192 -3.24 17.75 -18.58
C THR A 192 -1.72 17.86 -18.36
N ILE A 193 -1.06 16.78 -17.92
CA ILE A 193 0.39 16.70 -17.73
C ILE A 193 0.96 15.76 -18.79
N GLN A 194 1.88 16.22 -19.65
CA GLN A 194 2.65 15.30 -20.50
C GLN A 194 3.58 14.41 -19.67
N VAL A 195 3.03 13.31 -19.15
CA VAL A 195 3.79 12.28 -18.44
C VAL A 195 4.44 11.39 -19.47
N HIS A 196 5.76 11.45 -19.50
CA HIS A 196 6.57 10.57 -20.32
C HIS A 196 6.38 9.13 -19.79
N PRO A 197 6.13 8.12 -20.65
CA PRO A 197 5.69 6.77 -20.25
C PRO A 197 6.74 5.92 -19.48
N ASP A 198 7.79 6.56 -18.97
CA ASP A 198 9.09 5.95 -18.81
C ASP A 198 9.86 6.51 -17.59
N CYS A 199 9.22 7.23 -16.66
CA CYS A 199 9.76 7.47 -15.32
C CYS A 199 8.71 8.13 -14.42
N GLY A 200 8.73 7.80 -13.13
CA GLY A 200 7.97 8.47 -12.07
C GLY A 200 8.42 9.91 -11.80
N LEU A 201 8.72 10.70 -12.83
CA LEU A 201 8.88 12.15 -12.70
C LEU A 201 7.50 12.80 -12.85
N LYS A 202 6.92 13.21 -11.72
CA LYS A 202 5.81 14.16 -11.70
C LYS A 202 6.39 15.57 -11.98
N ASN A 203 6.53 15.93 -13.25
CA ASN A 203 6.88 17.29 -13.63
C ASN A 203 5.61 18.11 -13.91
N LYS A 204 5.39 19.19 -13.14
CA LYS A 204 4.50 20.29 -13.53
C LYS A 204 5.29 21.26 -14.42
N ILE A 205 4.59 21.81 -15.41
CA ILE A 205 5.10 22.74 -16.41
C ILE A 205 5.65 24.02 -15.75
N LEU A 206 6.91 24.35 -16.06
CA LEU A 206 7.53 25.65 -15.78
C LEU A 206 6.74 26.77 -16.46
N ARG A 207 6.46 27.81 -15.68
CA ARG A 207 5.55 28.92 -15.94
C ARG A 207 6.08 29.92 -16.99
N SER A 208 6.49 29.47 -18.17
CA SER A 208 6.77 30.35 -19.32
C SER A 208 5.49 30.79 -20.07
N GLN A 209 4.30 30.39 -19.61
CA GLN A 209 3.02 30.69 -20.28
C GLN A 209 2.01 31.53 -19.48
N LEU A 210 2.32 31.97 -18.25
CA LEU A 210 1.44 32.90 -17.50
C LEU A 210 1.85 34.38 -17.57
N VAL A 211 2.90 34.72 -18.33
CA VAL A 211 3.29 36.13 -18.57
C VAL A 211 2.62 36.71 -19.85
N ASN A 212 1.96 35.88 -20.67
CA ASN A 212 1.34 36.32 -21.93
C ASN A 212 -0.20 36.14 -22.01
N ALA A 213 -0.88 35.95 -20.89
CA ALA A 213 -2.33 36.06 -20.81
C ALA A 213 -2.69 37.27 -19.93
N LYS A 214 -2.81 38.42 -20.61
CA LYS A 214 -3.43 39.71 -20.23
C LYS A 214 -3.70 40.00 -18.75
#